data_AF-A0A382KPW8-F1
#
_entry.id   AF-A0A382KPW8-F1
#
_cell.length_a   1.000
_cell.length_b   1.000
_cell.length_c   1.000
_cell.angle_alpha   90.00
_cell.angle_beta   90.00
_cell.angle_gamma   90.00
#
_symmetry.space_group_name_H-M   'P 1'
#
loop_
_entity.id
_entity.type
_entity.pdbx_description
1 polymer ?
#
loop_
_entity_poly.entity_id
_entity_poly.type
_entity_poly.pdbx_seq_one_letter_code
_entity_poly.pdbx_strand_id
1 'polypeptide(L)'
;MKNIYSFGAKKTKRNFTVYDLLNSKGKLKLTQVNSNTAYEAEAANKVGIDLLICSFKNIDTVRSKAPNTFLTAAVPFTEFYTKDDILKIAMESLEKGADAIYTAR
;
A
#
# COMPACT_ATOMS: atom_id res chain seq x y z
N MET A 1 6.08 -8.86 -12.99
CA MET A 1 5.07 -7.84 -12.61
C MET A 1 3.70 -8.23 -13.12
N LYS A 2 2.64 -8.00 -12.34
CA LYS A 2 1.24 -8.31 -12.69
C LYS A 2 0.56 -7.09 -13.27
N ASN A 3 -0.22 -7.25 -14.34
CA ASN A 3 -1.09 -6.20 -14.86
C ASN A 3 -2.42 -6.26 -14.12
N ILE A 4 -2.86 -5.16 -13.52
CA ILE A 4 -4.13 -5.08 -12.78
C ILE A 4 -4.84 -3.76 -13.09
N TYR A 5 -6.10 -3.67 -12.67
CA TYR A 5 -6.75 -2.38 -12.45
C TYR A 5 -6.62 -2.02 -10.97
N SER A 6 -6.18 -0.79 -10.67
CA SER A 6 -6.26 -0.28 -9.30
C SER A 6 -7.71 -0.04 -8.89
N PHE A 7 -7.94 0.18 -7.60
CA PHE A 7 -9.28 0.51 -7.08
C PHE A 7 -9.89 1.73 -7.78
N GLY A 8 -9.08 2.76 -8.06
CA GLY A 8 -9.46 3.93 -8.87
C GLY A 8 -9.60 3.66 -10.39
N ALA A 9 -9.83 2.41 -10.81
CA ALA A 9 -10.04 1.97 -12.19
C ALA A 9 -8.91 2.32 -13.19
N LYS A 10 -7.68 2.51 -12.72
CA LYS A 10 -6.51 2.79 -13.59
C LYS A 10 -5.77 1.50 -13.92
N LYS A 11 -5.47 1.28 -15.21
CA LYS A 11 -4.54 0.22 -15.63
C LYS A 11 -3.17 0.48 -15.00
N THR A 12 -2.65 -0.50 -14.27
CA THR A 12 -1.37 -0.36 -13.56
C THR A 12 -0.66 -1.70 -13.46
N LYS A 13 0.56 -1.68 -12.89
CA LYS A 13 1.34 -2.87 -12.61
C LYS A 13 1.63 -2.97 -11.11
N ARG A 14 1.69 -4.19 -10.59
CA ARG A 14 2.17 -4.48 -9.23
C ARG A 14 3.20 -5.59 -9.21
N ASN A 15 4.12 -5.54 -8.25
CA ASN A 15 5.03 -6.64 -7.98
C ASN A 15 4.27 -7.83 -7.38
N PHE A 16 3.34 -7.57 -6.45
CA PHE A 16 2.44 -8.54 -5.82
C PHE A 16 0.98 -8.10 -5.86
N THR A 17 0.08 -9.06 -5.82
CA THR A 17 -1.35 -8.88 -5.52
C THR A 17 -1.70 -9.63 -4.24
N VAL A 18 -2.88 -9.38 -3.66
CA VAL A 18 -3.37 -10.17 -2.51
C VAL A 18 -3.33 -11.67 -2.80
N TYR A 19 -3.67 -12.10 -4.03
CA TYR A 19 -3.58 -13.48 -4.46
C TYR A 19 -2.14 -14.02 -4.39
N ASP A 20 -1.15 -13.24 -4.84
CA ASP A 20 0.26 -13.65 -4.77
C ASP A 20 0.73 -13.75 -3.31
N LEU A 21 0.34 -12.81 -2.45
CA LEU A 21 0.71 -12.81 -1.03
C LEU A 21 0.15 -14.04 -0.30
N LEU A 22 -1.12 -14.38 -0.55
CA LEU A 22 -1.75 -15.58 0.02
C LEU A 22 -1.04 -16.86 -0.44
N ASN A 23 -0.68 -16.94 -1.72
CA ASN A 23 0.02 -18.12 -2.28
C ASN A 23 1.49 -18.24 -1.84
N SER A 24 2.09 -17.14 -1.39
CA SER A 24 3.48 -17.07 -0.93
C SER A 24 3.63 -17.42 0.55
N LYS A 25 2.53 -17.41 1.32
CA LYS A 25 2.53 -17.69 2.76
C LYS A 25 3.16 -19.06 3.05
N GLY A 26 4.16 -19.08 3.92
CA GLY A 26 4.91 -20.28 4.30
C GLY A 26 5.93 -20.78 3.27
N LYS A 27 6.03 -20.14 2.09
CA LYS A 27 6.95 -20.51 1.01
C LYS A 27 8.05 -19.47 0.79
N LEU A 28 7.70 -18.19 0.88
CA LEU A 28 8.62 -17.08 0.67
C LEU A 28 8.63 -16.16 1.89
N LYS A 29 9.81 -15.66 2.24
CA LYS A 29 9.97 -14.57 3.21
C LYS A 29 10.03 -13.26 2.42
N LEU A 30 9.04 -12.40 2.63
CA LEU A 30 8.96 -11.08 2.00
C LEU A 30 9.46 -10.00 2.97
N THR A 31 10.12 -9.00 2.41
CA THR A 31 10.56 -7.81 3.14
C THR A 31 9.46 -6.75 3.17
N GLN A 32 9.28 -6.11 4.32
CA GLN A 32 8.37 -4.98 4.46
C GLN A 32 9.02 -3.88 5.29
N VAL A 33 8.92 -2.64 4.82
CA VAL A 33 9.43 -1.46 5.54
C VAL A 33 8.40 -0.34 5.57
N ASN A 34 8.50 0.51 6.59
CA ASN A 34 7.79 1.78 6.63
C ASN A 34 8.46 2.78 5.67
N SER A 35 7.66 3.49 4.89
CA SER A 35 8.12 4.56 4.01
C SER A 35 7.06 5.66 3.97
N ASN A 36 7.44 6.88 4.34
CA ASN A 36 6.55 8.04 4.39
C ASN A 36 7.08 9.23 3.59
N THR A 37 8.34 9.18 3.15
CA THR A 37 8.95 10.23 2.33
C THR A 37 9.28 9.72 0.93
N ALA A 38 9.41 10.65 -0.01
CA ALA A 38 9.83 10.33 -1.37
C ALA A 38 11.20 9.64 -1.41
N TYR A 39 12.15 10.09 -0.57
CA TYR A 39 13.48 9.50 -0.47
C TYR A 39 13.44 8.04 -0.01
N GLU A 40 12.71 7.75 1.06
CA GLU A 40 12.56 6.38 1.58
C GLU A 40 11.90 5.46 0.53
N ALA A 41 10.84 5.95 -0.13
CA ALA A 41 10.12 5.17 -1.13
C ALA A 41 11.00 4.86 -2.34
N GLU A 42 11.78 5.84 -2.79
CA GLU A 42 12.74 5.67 -3.88
C GLU A 42 13.86 4.68 -3.50
N ALA A 43 14.41 4.81 -2.29
CA ALA A 43 15.43 3.91 -1.80
C ALA A 43 14.92 2.47 -1.69
N ALA A 44 13.75 2.26 -1.08
CA ALA A 44 13.14 0.95 -0.92
C ALA A 44 12.80 0.29 -2.26
N ASN A 45 12.30 1.08 -3.22
CA ASN A 45 12.03 0.58 -4.58
C ASN A 45 13.33 0.19 -5.32
N LYS A 46 14.40 0.98 -5.20
CA LYS A 46 15.70 0.70 -5.84
C LYS A 46 16.34 -0.59 -5.34
N VAL A 47 16.26 -0.86 -4.04
CA VAL A 47 16.86 -2.07 -3.44
C VAL A 47 15.93 -3.29 -3.50
N GLY A 48 14.72 -3.13 -4.04
CA GLY A 48 13.78 -4.23 -4.26
C GLY A 48 13.05 -4.70 -3.01
N ILE A 49 12.69 -3.80 -2.09
CA ILE A 49 11.78 -4.14 -0.99
C ILE A 49 10.44 -4.62 -1.55
N ASP A 50 9.93 -5.74 -1.02
CA ASP A 50 8.74 -6.40 -1.55
C ASP A 50 7.46 -5.62 -1.25
N LEU A 51 7.30 -5.15 -0.01
CA LEU A 51 6.08 -4.50 0.48
C LEU A 51 6.42 -3.18 1.17
N LEU A 52 5.58 -2.17 0.97
CA LEU A 52 5.68 -0.89 1.67
C LEU A 52 4.46 -0.68 2.57
N ILE A 53 4.67 0.02 3.67
CA ILE A 53 3.59 0.58 4.49
C ILE A 53 3.86 2.07 4.71
N CYS A 54 2.81 2.88 4.56
CA CYS A 54 2.88 4.34 4.72
C CYS A 54 1.68 4.85 5.50
N SER A 55 1.75 6.06 6.06
CA SER A 55 0.56 6.77 6.53
C SER A 55 -0.39 7.02 5.36
N PHE A 56 -1.70 6.93 5.61
CA PHE A 56 -2.72 7.29 4.61
C PHE A 56 -2.54 8.69 4.01
N LYS A 57 -1.88 9.61 4.73
CA LYS A 57 -1.56 10.97 4.28
C LYS A 57 -0.48 11.00 3.18
N ASN A 58 0.33 9.95 3.06
CA ASN A 58 1.56 9.93 2.24
C ASN A 58 1.47 9.01 1.02
N ILE A 59 0.29 8.47 0.69
CA ILE A 59 0.10 7.50 -0.40
C ILE A 59 0.63 8.06 -1.73
N ASP A 60 0.24 9.28 -2.09
CA ASP A 60 0.65 9.91 -3.35
C ASP A 60 2.17 10.10 -3.43
N THR A 61 2.77 10.57 -2.32
CA THR A 61 4.23 10.74 -2.20
C THR A 61 4.96 9.42 -2.44
N VAL A 62 4.55 8.35 -1.75
CA VAL A 62 5.19 7.03 -1.87
C VAL A 62 4.95 6.45 -3.26
N ARG A 63 3.72 6.56 -3.80
CA ARG A 63 3.38 6.06 -5.13
C ARG A 63 4.15 6.74 -6.25
N SER A 64 4.49 8.03 -6.11
CA SER A 64 5.30 8.74 -7.10
C SER A 64 6.71 8.16 -7.27
N LYS A 65 7.24 7.48 -6.24
CA LYS A 65 8.61 6.94 -6.20
C LYS A 65 8.70 5.42 -6.25
N ALA A 66 7.66 4.75 -5.77
CA ALA A 66 7.51 3.30 -5.80
C ALA A 66 6.14 2.94 -6.43
N PRO A 67 5.91 3.18 -7.74
CA PRO A 67 4.58 3.06 -8.36
C PRO A 67 4.04 1.63 -8.41
N ASN A 68 4.94 0.66 -8.24
CA ASN A 68 4.74 -0.74 -8.58
C ASN A 68 4.83 -1.69 -7.37
N THR A 69 5.40 -1.24 -6.26
CA THR A 69 5.56 -2.03 -5.03
C THR A 69 4.24 -2.10 -4.29
N PHE A 70 3.81 -3.26 -3.79
CA PHE A 70 2.58 -3.39 -3.01
C PHE A 70 2.60 -2.42 -1.82
N LEU A 71 1.56 -1.59 -1.65
CA LEU A 71 1.50 -0.56 -0.61
C LEU A 71 0.30 -0.76 0.31
N THR A 72 0.58 -0.82 1.60
CA THR A 72 -0.43 -0.74 2.65
C THR A 72 -0.53 0.69 3.18
N ALA A 73 -1.73 1.25 3.25
CA ALA A 73 -1.97 2.51 3.95
C ALA A 73 -2.36 2.24 5.40
N ALA A 74 -1.64 2.85 6.33
CA ALA A 74 -1.94 2.83 7.76
C ALA A 74 -2.91 3.97 8.10
N VAL A 75 -4.07 3.62 8.63
CA VAL A 75 -5.13 4.53 9.06
C VAL A 75 -5.18 4.53 10.61
N PRO A 76 -4.82 5.65 11.27
CA PRO A 76 -4.78 5.72 12.72
C PRO A 76 -6.19 5.75 13.31
N PHE A 77 -6.42 4.98 14.38
CA PHE A 77 -7.73 4.95 15.07
C PHE A 77 -8.06 6.25 15.80
N THR A 78 -7.05 7.09 16.07
CA THR A 78 -7.19 8.34 16.84
C THR A 78 -7.82 9.48 16.04
N GLU A 79 -7.86 9.37 14.71
CA GLU A 79 -8.41 10.41 13.81
C GLU A 79 -9.81 10.05 13.27
N PHE A 80 -10.26 8.80 13.42
CA PHE A 80 -11.53 8.30 12.87
C PHE A 80 -12.31 7.54 13.94
N TYR A 81 -13.44 8.11 14.38
CA TYR A 81 -14.14 7.65 15.58
C TYR A 81 -15.23 6.63 15.25
N THR A 82 -15.95 6.80 14.14
CA THR A 82 -17.03 5.91 13.73
C THR A 82 -16.58 4.86 12.71
N LYS A 83 -17.41 3.83 12.49
CA LYS A 83 -17.19 2.84 11.42
C LYS A 83 -17.24 3.49 10.04
N ASP A 84 -18.13 4.46 9.84
CA ASP A 84 -18.32 5.15 8.57
C ASP A 84 -17.11 6.05 8.24
N ASP A 85 -16.53 6.72 9.24
CA ASP A 85 -15.30 7.49 9.07
C ASP A 85 -14.14 6.61 8.59
N ILE A 86 -13.99 5.44 9.20
CA ILE A 86 -12.93 4.47 8.86
C ILE A 86 -13.16 3.89 7.47
N LEU A 87 -14.41 3.54 7.15
CA LEU A 87 -14.75 3.05 5.82
C LEU A 87 -14.46 4.12 4.76
N LYS A 88 -14.87 5.37 5.00
CA LYS A 88 -14.63 6.47 4.08
C LYS A 88 -13.14 6.65 3.80
N ILE A 89 -12.30 6.75 4.85
CA ILE A 89 -10.87 6.95 4.63
C ILE A 89 -10.18 5.73 4.02
N ALA A 90 -10.66 4.51 4.30
CA ALA A 90 -10.17 3.30 3.66
C ALA A 90 -10.42 3.34 2.15
N MET A 91 -11.63 3.71 1.73
CA MET A 91 -12.00 3.83 0.31
C MET A 91 -11.18 4.92 -0.39
N GLU A 92 -11.05 6.11 0.22
CA GLU A 92 -10.21 7.20 -0.31
C GLU A 92 -8.74 6.78 -0.44
N SER A 93 -8.22 5.99 0.50
CA SER A 93 -6.85 5.49 0.46
C SER A 93 -6.64 4.48 -0.68
N LEU A 94 -7.62 3.59 -0.92
CA LEU A 94 -7.59 2.66 -2.05
C LEU A 94 -7.65 3.41 -3.39
N GLU A 95 -8.49 4.44 -3.51
CA GLU A 95 -8.58 5.29 -4.71
C GLU A 95 -7.25 5.99 -5.02
N LYS A 96 -6.54 6.45 -3.98
CA LYS A 96 -5.18 7.02 -4.09
C LYS A 96 -4.09 6.01 -4.45
N GLY A 97 -4.41 4.72 -4.46
CA GLY A 97 -3.52 3.66 -4.93
C GLY A 97 -2.83 2.84 -3.85
N ALA A 98 -3.34 2.86 -2.61
CA ALA A 98 -3.07 1.78 -1.67
C ALA A 98 -3.66 0.46 -2.20
N ASP A 99 -2.97 -0.65 -1.93
CA ASP A 99 -3.41 -2.00 -2.30
C ASP A 99 -4.01 -2.76 -1.10
N ALA A 100 -3.75 -2.28 0.12
CA ALA A 100 -4.35 -2.75 1.36
C ALA A 100 -4.44 -1.62 2.39
N ILE A 101 -5.31 -1.79 3.37
CA ILE A 101 -5.48 -0.87 4.50
C ILE A 101 -5.13 -1.62 5.79
N TYR A 102 -4.37 -0.97 6.66
CA TYR A 102 -4.08 -1.42 8.01
C TYR A 102 -4.65 -0.42 9.02
N THR A 103 -5.46 -0.91 9.96
CA THR A 103 -5.97 -0.13 11.08
C THR A 103 -6.03 -1.00 12.34
N ALA A 104 -5.93 -0.39 13.51
CA ALA A 104 -5.85 -1.08 14.79
C ALA A 104 -7.23 -1.44 15.40
N ARG A 105 -8.24 -1.68 14.56
CA ARG A 105 -9.61 -2.06 14.97
C ARG A 105 -10.01 -3.43 14.43
#